data_AF-A0A843LWY6-F1
#
_entry.id   AF-A0A843LWY6-F1
#
_cell.length_a   1.000
_cell.length_b   1.000
_cell.length_c   1.000
_cell.angle_alpha   90.00
_cell.angle_beta   90.00
_cell.angle_gamma   90.00
#
_symmetry.space_group_name_H-M   'P 1'
#
loop_
_entity.id
_entity.type
_entity.pdbx_description
1 polymer ?
#
loop_
_entity_poly.entity_id
_entity_poly.type
_entity_poly.pdbx_seq_one_letter_code
_entity_poly.pdbx_strand_id
1 'polypeptide(L)'
;MEELTWARIGLAVVVMAIASVSDWRSRTASDTHWYVMGMGGALLFGLRLWEEGAPWPYLACLALIALVFIDTLRDRPGMFEDGVNLPPLLLYALTAIGFGYLTVEHFGEGAYWALVTIPLLMLLFFILYQLDVIKGGADAKALMALSLVFPEYPVLEGLPLLELGEPAALTLMPFPLLVLFNAAILTLLMPLAFLVVNLARGDVRFPVMLFGTRMALEEAEQRHVWSMERVVDGAVRLVLFPRSDEEEGWDALREAGVERPWVTPKVPFLIPLTVAVPFSLLVGNPLLYLMGV
;
A
#
# COMPACT_ATOMS: atom_id res chain seq x y z
N MET A 1 -25.30 3.56 -6.70
CA MET A 1 -24.64 3.26 -5.41
C MET A 1 -23.73 2.04 -5.43
N GLU A 2 -24.27 0.81 -5.49
CA GLU A 2 -23.41 -0.40 -5.44
C GLU A 2 -22.49 -0.52 -6.65
N GLU A 3 -22.98 -0.18 -7.85
CA GLU A 3 -22.17 -0.14 -9.08
C GLU A 3 -20.95 0.78 -8.97
N LEU A 4 -21.10 1.95 -8.35
CA LEU A 4 -19.98 2.88 -8.10
C LEU A 4 -18.99 2.33 -7.08
N THR A 5 -19.45 1.56 -6.09
CA THR A 5 -18.58 0.85 -5.16
C THR A 5 -17.78 -0.23 -5.88
N TRP A 6 -18.43 -1.05 -6.71
CA TRP A 6 -17.76 -2.04 -7.54
C TRP A 6 -16.76 -1.41 -8.53
N ALA A 7 -17.10 -0.27 -9.13
CA ALA A 7 -16.20 0.46 -10.01
C ALA A 7 -14.94 0.95 -9.27
N ARG A 8 -15.09 1.46 -8.04
CA ARG A 8 -13.96 1.87 -7.18
C ARG A 8 -13.09 0.68 -6.77
N ILE A 9 -13.70 -0.46 -6.44
CA ILE A 9 -12.99 -1.70 -6.10
C ILE A 9 -12.21 -2.21 -7.31
N GLY A 10 -12.87 -2.28 -8.47
CA GLY A 10 -12.24 -2.68 -9.73
C GLY A 10 -11.07 -1.79 -10.09
N LEU A 11 -11.23 -0.46 -9.99
CA LEU A 11 -10.16 0.52 -10.21
C LEU A 11 -8.96 0.26 -9.30
N ALA A 12 -9.18 0.16 -7.98
CA ALA A 12 -8.11 -0.05 -7.01
C ALA A 12 -7.39 -1.38 -7.25
N VAL A 13 -8.12 -2.49 -7.36
CA VAL A 13 -7.54 -3.83 -7.54
C VAL A 13 -6.76 -3.92 -8.85
N VAL A 14 -7.31 -3.44 -9.97
CA VAL A 14 -6.64 -3.50 -11.28
C VAL A 14 -5.37 -2.66 -11.29
N VAL A 15 -5.45 -1.40 -10.83
CA VAL A 15 -4.28 -0.51 -10.86
C VAL A 15 -3.19 -1.00 -9.91
N MET A 16 -3.54 -1.45 -8.71
CA MET A 16 -2.58 -1.99 -7.74
C MET A 16 -1.98 -3.32 -8.20
N ALA A 17 -2.74 -4.17 -8.90
CA ALA A 17 -2.21 -5.40 -9.50
C ALA A 17 -1.19 -5.08 -10.60
N ILE A 18 -1.49 -4.13 -11.49
CA ILE A 18 -0.54 -3.68 -12.53
C ILE A 18 0.71 -3.08 -11.88
N ALA A 19 0.55 -2.22 -10.88
CA ALA A 19 1.66 -1.60 -10.16
C ALA A 19 2.52 -2.64 -9.43
N SER A 20 1.90 -3.65 -8.80
CA SER A 20 2.60 -4.77 -8.15
C SER A 20 3.40 -5.61 -9.13
N VAL A 21 2.84 -5.90 -10.30
CA VAL A 21 3.54 -6.65 -11.35
C VAL A 21 4.71 -5.84 -11.91
N SER A 22 4.53 -4.53 -12.08
CA SER A 22 5.61 -3.60 -12.45
C SER A 22 6.71 -3.64 -11.39
N ASP A 23 6.38 -3.43 -10.12
CA ASP A 23 7.35 -3.34 -9.04
C ASP A 23 8.09 -4.66 -8.78
N TRP A 24 7.41 -5.80 -8.94
CA TRP A 24 8.04 -7.12 -8.89
C TRP A 24 9.08 -7.32 -10.01
N ARG A 25 8.82 -6.80 -11.20
CA ARG A 25 9.69 -7.00 -12.38
C ARG A 25 10.81 -5.97 -12.48
N SER A 26 10.54 -4.71 -12.19
CA SER A 26 11.45 -3.59 -12.42
C SER A 26 11.84 -2.82 -11.16
N ARG A 27 11.41 -3.26 -9.96
CA ARG A 27 11.68 -2.61 -8.66
C ARG A 27 11.26 -1.14 -8.59
N THR A 28 10.37 -0.76 -9.49
CA THR A 28 9.90 0.59 -9.69
C THR A 28 8.44 0.53 -10.10
N ALA A 29 7.59 1.25 -9.36
CA ALA A 29 6.23 1.53 -9.75
C ALA A 29 6.12 2.98 -10.24
N SER A 30 5.67 3.16 -11.49
CA SER A 30 5.46 4.51 -12.04
C SER A 30 4.40 5.27 -11.25
N ASP A 31 4.63 6.56 -11.02
CA ASP A 31 3.67 7.45 -10.37
C ASP A 31 2.34 7.57 -11.15
N THR A 32 2.33 7.23 -12.44
CA THR A 32 1.12 7.19 -13.27
C THR A 32 0.04 6.31 -12.65
N HIS A 33 0.40 5.19 -12.02
CA HIS A 33 -0.58 4.30 -11.37
C HIS A 33 -1.31 5.04 -10.25
N TRP A 34 -0.59 5.81 -9.44
CA TRP A 34 -1.15 6.54 -8.30
C TRP A 34 -2.00 7.73 -8.74
N TYR A 35 -1.61 8.42 -9.82
CA TYR A 35 -2.45 9.45 -10.43
C TYR A 35 -3.77 8.88 -10.97
N VAL A 36 -3.71 7.76 -11.71
CA VAL A 36 -4.92 7.12 -12.26
C VAL A 36 -5.84 6.64 -11.14
N MET A 37 -5.28 5.99 -10.12
CA MET A 37 -6.06 5.49 -8.98
C MET A 37 -6.66 6.62 -8.15
N GLY A 38 -5.86 7.62 -7.75
CA GLY A 38 -6.32 8.74 -6.92
C GLY A 38 -7.33 9.62 -7.65
N MET A 39 -7.08 9.99 -8.90
CA MET A 39 -8.00 10.84 -9.68
C MET A 39 -9.25 10.09 -10.12
N GLY A 40 -9.11 8.82 -10.53
CA GLY A 40 -10.26 7.96 -10.82
C GLY A 40 -11.12 7.72 -9.57
N GLY A 41 -10.48 7.51 -8.41
CA GLY A 41 -11.15 7.41 -7.12
C GLY A 41 -11.90 8.67 -6.75
N ALA A 42 -11.25 9.83 -6.84
CA ALA A 42 -11.86 11.13 -6.58
C ALA A 42 -13.05 11.40 -7.51
N LEU A 43 -12.94 11.06 -8.80
CA LEU A 43 -14.04 11.20 -9.76
C LEU A 43 -15.23 10.32 -9.36
N LEU A 44 -15.00 9.03 -9.09
CA LEU A 44 -16.05 8.08 -8.71
C LEU A 44 -16.70 8.46 -7.37
N PHE A 45 -15.91 8.94 -6.42
CA PHE A 45 -16.42 9.44 -5.15
C PHE A 45 -17.22 10.74 -5.31
N GLY A 46 -16.78 11.64 -6.19
CA GLY A 46 -17.54 12.84 -6.55
C GLY A 46 -18.86 12.52 -7.24
N LEU A 47 -18.88 11.52 -8.12
CA LEU A 47 -20.12 11.03 -8.74
C LEU A 47 -21.08 10.47 -7.70
N ARG A 48 -20.57 9.72 -6.71
CA ARG A 48 -21.38 9.26 -5.57
C ARG A 48 -21.98 10.44 -4.80
N LEU A 49 -21.18 11.44 -4.43
CA LEU A 49 -21.66 12.64 -3.74
C LEU A 49 -22.74 13.39 -4.54
N TRP A 50 -22.57 13.46 -5.86
CA TRP A 50 -23.55 14.05 -6.76
C TRP A 50 -24.87 13.26 -6.79
N GLU A 51 -24.81 11.93 -6.89
CA GLU A 51 -25.98 11.04 -6.84
C GLU A 51 -26.72 11.14 -5.50
N GLU A 52 -25.99 11.31 -4.39
CA GLU A 52 -26.52 11.52 -3.05
C GLU A 52 -27.11 12.92 -2.84
N GLY A 53 -27.00 13.82 -3.84
CA GLY A 53 -27.51 15.19 -3.76
C GLY A 53 -26.69 16.10 -2.86
N ALA A 54 -25.41 15.78 -2.64
CA ALA A 54 -24.52 16.57 -1.79
C ALA A 54 -24.38 18.01 -2.34
N PRO A 55 -24.36 19.02 -1.46
CA PRO A 55 -24.09 20.40 -1.85
C PRO A 55 -22.79 20.55 -2.64
N TRP A 56 -22.77 21.44 -3.62
CA TRP A 56 -21.59 21.70 -4.46
C TRP A 56 -20.27 22.00 -3.69
N PRO A 57 -20.28 22.59 -2.46
CA PRO A 57 -19.05 22.80 -1.69
C PRO A 57 -18.29 21.50 -1.38
N TYR A 58 -18.98 20.36 -1.25
CA TYR A 58 -18.35 19.05 -1.09
C TYR A 58 -17.51 18.67 -2.31
N LEU A 59 -18.05 18.87 -3.51
CA LEU A 59 -17.36 18.58 -4.77
C LEU A 59 -16.18 19.53 -4.99
N ALA A 60 -16.34 20.81 -4.64
CA ALA A 60 -15.26 21.78 -4.69
C ALA A 60 -14.12 21.41 -3.74
N CYS A 61 -14.44 21.01 -2.51
CA CYS A 61 -13.43 20.55 -1.56
C CYS A 61 -12.76 19.26 -2.02
N LEU A 62 -13.50 18.30 -2.56
CA LEU A 62 -12.93 17.07 -3.13
C LEU A 62 -11.95 17.37 -4.27
N ALA A 63 -12.29 18.32 -5.14
CA ALA A 63 -11.40 18.76 -6.21
C ALA A 63 -10.10 19.39 -5.66
N LEU A 64 -10.20 20.22 -4.62
CA LEU A 64 -9.03 20.78 -3.94
C LEU A 64 -8.16 19.70 -3.31
N ILE A 65 -8.76 18.71 -2.63
CA ILE A 65 -8.03 17.57 -2.06
C ILE A 65 -7.33 16.76 -3.16
N ALA A 66 -8.00 16.51 -4.29
CA ALA A 66 -7.41 15.81 -5.42
C ALA A 66 -6.22 16.57 -6.02
N LEU A 67 -6.29 17.91 -6.08
CA LEU A 67 -5.17 18.75 -6.48
C LEU A 67 -4.02 18.68 -5.47
N VAL A 68 -4.31 18.74 -4.16
CA VAL A 68 -3.31 18.56 -3.09
C VAL A 68 -2.64 17.19 -3.19
N PHE A 69 -3.41 16.15 -3.50
CA PHE A 69 -2.87 14.81 -3.74
C PHE A 69 -1.90 14.78 -4.93
N ILE A 70 -2.29 15.34 -6.09
CA ILE A 70 -1.39 15.44 -7.24
C ILE A 70 -0.11 16.18 -6.86
N ASP A 71 -0.27 17.28 -6.14
CA ASP A 71 0.81 18.16 -5.71
C ASP A 71 1.79 17.45 -4.75
N THR A 72 1.26 16.61 -3.86
CA THR A 72 2.03 15.77 -2.93
C THR A 72 2.83 14.69 -3.65
N LEU A 73 2.30 14.15 -4.76
CA LEU A 73 3.00 13.14 -5.55
C LEU A 73 4.07 13.71 -6.48
N ARG A 74 4.01 15.01 -6.81
CA ARG A 74 4.99 15.65 -7.67
C ARG A 74 6.29 15.89 -6.91
N ASP A 75 7.37 15.43 -7.51
CA ASP A 75 8.72 15.77 -7.06
C ASP A 75 8.99 17.24 -7.38
N ARG A 76 9.15 18.07 -6.34
CA ARG A 76 9.43 19.50 -6.47
C ARG A 76 10.25 19.99 -5.28
N PRO A 77 11.01 21.08 -5.46
CA PRO A 77 11.68 21.74 -4.34
C PRO A 77 10.67 22.22 -3.29
N GLY A 78 11.11 22.27 -2.03
CA GLY A 78 10.29 22.69 -0.91
C GLY A 78 9.69 24.09 -1.10
N MET A 79 8.55 24.36 -0.46
CA MET A 79 7.83 25.65 -0.60
C MET A 79 8.65 26.89 -0.25
N PHE A 80 9.78 26.72 0.44
CA PHE A 80 10.67 27.78 0.90
C PHE A 80 12.13 27.56 0.49
N GLU A 81 12.41 26.54 -0.33
CA GLU A 81 13.78 26.13 -0.67
C GLU A 81 14.39 27.06 -1.73
N ASP A 82 13.60 27.42 -2.75
CA ASP A 82 13.97 28.38 -3.81
C ASP A 82 13.12 29.68 -3.73
N GLY A 83 12.78 30.11 -2.52
CA GLY A 83 11.82 31.20 -2.26
C GLY A 83 10.38 30.70 -2.08
N VAL A 84 9.42 31.64 -1.92
CA VAL A 84 8.02 31.28 -1.65
C VAL A 84 7.35 30.81 -2.94
N ASN A 85 7.11 29.50 -3.03
CA ASN A 85 6.29 28.92 -4.07
C ASN A 85 4.82 29.28 -3.83
N LEU A 86 4.30 30.26 -4.58
CA LEU A 86 2.93 30.76 -4.44
C LEU A 86 1.84 29.74 -4.84
N PRO A 87 1.95 29.00 -5.96
CA PRO A 87 0.86 28.10 -6.39
C PRO A 87 0.46 27.06 -5.32
N PRO A 88 1.41 26.36 -4.66
CA PRO A 88 1.08 25.37 -3.64
C PRO A 88 0.55 26.00 -2.35
N LEU A 89 1.11 27.14 -1.96
CA LEU A 89 0.63 27.90 -0.80
C LEU A 89 -0.82 28.33 -1.00
N LEU A 90 -1.16 28.83 -2.19
CA LEU A 90 -2.53 29.19 -2.55
C LEU A 90 -3.46 27.97 -2.54
N LEU A 91 -3.01 26.84 -3.11
CA LEU A 91 -3.78 25.60 -3.08
C LEU A 91 -4.09 25.15 -1.65
N TYR A 92 -3.09 25.13 -0.77
CA TYR A 92 -3.27 24.74 0.63
C TYR A 92 -4.14 25.73 1.40
N ALA A 93 -3.98 27.03 1.17
CA ALA A 93 -4.84 28.06 1.76
C ALA A 93 -6.29 27.91 1.31
N LEU A 94 -6.54 27.72 0.01
CA LEU A 94 -7.88 27.49 -0.54
C LEU A 94 -8.50 26.21 0.02
N THR A 95 -7.71 25.14 0.15
CA THR A 95 -8.16 23.88 0.74
C THR A 95 -8.56 24.08 2.21
N ALA A 96 -7.75 24.81 2.98
CA ALA A 96 -8.05 25.13 4.39
C ALA A 96 -9.31 26.01 4.52
N ILE A 97 -9.49 27.00 3.64
CA ILE A 97 -10.70 27.84 3.60
C ILE A 97 -11.94 27.00 3.25
N GLY A 98 -11.83 26.11 2.27
CA GLY A 98 -12.90 25.19 1.87
C GLY A 98 -13.34 24.29 3.04
N PHE A 99 -12.37 23.69 3.75
CA PHE A 99 -12.66 22.92 4.95
C PHE A 99 -13.23 23.78 6.09
N GLY A 100 -12.75 25.01 6.26
CA GLY A 100 -13.30 25.96 7.23
C GLY A 100 -14.78 26.24 6.97
N TYR A 101 -15.16 26.48 5.71
CA TYR A 101 -16.54 26.63 5.31
C TYR A 101 -17.37 25.37 5.58
N LEU A 102 -16.90 24.20 5.13
CA LEU A 102 -17.58 22.92 5.39
C LEU A 102 -17.77 22.64 6.88
N THR A 103 -16.79 23.01 7.71
CA THR A 103 -16.86 22.82 9.17
C THR A 103 -17.88 23.75 9.83
N VAL A 104 -18.13 24.94 9.28
CA VAL A 104 -19.14 25.85 9.86
C VAL A 104 -20.55 25.42 9.45
N GLU A 105 -20.75 25.06 8.19
CA GLU A 105 -22.08 24.83 7.62
C GLU A 105 -22.56 23.37 7.75
N HIS A 106 -21.63 22.40 7.75
CA HIS A 106 -21.95 20.99 7.56
C HIS A 106 -21.31 20.05 8.60
N PHE A 107 -20.94 20.58 9.77
CA PHE A 107 -20.34 19.79 10.83
C PHE A 107 -21.28 18.65 11.28
N GLY A 108 -20.73 17.45 11.38
CA GLY A 108 -21.47 16.27 11.84
C GLY A 108 -22.13 15.45 10.71
N GLU A 109 -22.18 15.95 9.48
CA GLU A 109 -22.68 15.20 8.35
C GLU A 109 -21.73 14.05 7.96
N GLY A 110 -22.26 12.91 7.48
CA GLY A 110 -21.45 11.76 7.07
C GLY A 110 -20.45 12.12 5.97
N ALA A 111 -20.90 12.83 4.93
CA ALA A 111 -20.06 13.30 3.83
C ALA A 111 -18.95 14.26 4.31
N TYR A 112 -19.19 15.02 5.39
CA TYR A 112 -18.17 15.88 6.00
C TYR A 112 -17.05 15.03 6.59
N TRP A 113 -17.40 14.02 7.40
CA TRP A 113 -16.41 13.11 7.97
C TRP A 113 -15.66 12.29 6.90
N ALA A 114 -16.35 11.88 5.84
CA ALA A 114 -15.72 11.22 4.70
C ALA A 114 -14.63 12.10 4.07
N LEU A 115 -14.93 13.38 3.79
CA LEU A 115 -13.96 14.32 3.22
C LEU A 115 -12.82 14.65 4.16
N VAL A 116 -13.06 14.80 5.47
CA VAL A 116 -12.02 15.05 6.48
C VAL A 116 -11.08 13.85 6.62
N THR A 117 -11.60 12.64 6.45
CA THR A 117 -10.82 11.40 6.55
C THR A 117 -9.74 11.32 5.46
N ILE A 118 -10.00 11.82 4.25
CA ILE A 118 -9.04 11.78 3.13
C ILE A 118 -7.70 12.46 3.47
N PRO A 119 -7.65 13.79 3.76
CA PRO A 119 -6.40 14.47 4.08
C PRO A 119 -5.79 13.97 5.39
N LEU A 120 -6.60 13.53 6.36
CA LEU A 120 -6.10 12.96 7.60
C LEU A 120 -5.31 11.67 7.35
N LEU A 121 -5.85 10.76 6.54
CA LEU A 121 -5.16 9.53 6.14
C LEU A 121 -3.95 9.83 5.25
N MET A 122 -4.06 10.77 4.31
CA MET A 122 -2.92 11.18 3.49
C MET A 122 -1.77 11.69 4.36
N LEU A 123 -2.06 12.56 5.33
CA LEU A 123 -1.09 13.07 6.29
C LEU A 123 -0.51 11.94 7.15
N LEU A 124 -1.36 11.03 7.64
CA LEU A 124 -0.92 9.86 8.40
C LEU A 124 0.08 9.03 7.59
N PHE A 125 -0.25 8.64 6.37
CA PHE A 125 0.64 7.83 5.53
C PHE A 125 1.91 8.58 5.14
N PHE A 126 1.83 9.90 4.97
CA PHE A 126 3.01 10.74 4.79
C PHE A 126 3.92 10.70 6.03
N ILE A 127 3.37 10.87 7.23
CA ILE A 127 4.12 10.78 8.48
C ILE A 127 4.73 9.38 8.66
N LEU A 128 3.97 8.31 8.39
CA LEU A 128 4.48 6.93 8.48
C LEU A 128 5.63 6.67 7.50
N TYR A 129 5.60 7.29 6.31
CA TYR A 129 6.71 7.26 5.38
C TYR A 129 7.93 8.02 5.91
N GLN A 130 7.74 9.25 6.41
CA GLN A 130 8.82 10.06 6.97
C GLN A 130 9.47 9.46 8.23
N LEU A 131 8.73 8.63 8.98
CA LEU A 131 9.21 7.91 10.16
C LEU A 131 9.79 6.52 9.82
N ASP A 132 9.98 6.19 8.54
CA ASP A 132 10.49 4.90 8.06
C ASP A 132 9.67 3.66 8.49
N VAL A 133 8.41 3.87 8.92
CA VAL A 133 7.46 2.78 9.19
C VAL A 133 7.06 2.14 7.86
N ILE A 134 6.78 2.96 6.86
CA ILE A 134 6.56 2.55 5.48
C ILE A 134 7.80 2.92 4.69
N LYS A 135 8.66 1.94 4.39
CA LYS A 135 9.94 2.19 3.70
C LYS A 135 9.79 2.50 2.21
N GLY A 136 8.72 2.03 1.57
CA GLY A 136 8.50 2.20 0.15
C GLY A 136 7.71 3.46 -0.16
N GLY A 137 8.29 4.37 -0.95
CA GLY A 137 7.56 5.53 -1.47
C GLY A 137 6.34 5.13 -2.30
N ALA A 138 6.45 4.05 -3.10
CA ALA A 138 5.34 3.50 -3.86
C ALA A 138 4.18 3.04 -2.95
N ASP A 139 4.49 2.40 -1.81
CA ASP A 139 3.49 1.92 -0.85
C ASP A 139 2.73 3.08 -0.20
N ALA A 140 3.46 4.13 0.21
CA ALA A 140 2.86 5.34 0.77
C ALA A 140 1.95 6.05 -0.24
N LYS A 141 2.41 6.20 -1.49
CA LYS A 141 1.61 6.79 -2.57
C LYS A 141 0.36 5.96 -2.88
N ALA A 142 0.46 4.63 -2.86
CA ALA A 142 -0.68 3.72 -3.03
C ALA A 142 -1.73 3.90 -1.93
N LEU A 143 -1.30 3.99 -0.67
CA LEU A 143 -2.19 4.19 0.47
C LEU A 143 -2.86 5.58 0.45
N MET A 144 -2.13 6.64 0.10
CA MET A 144 -2.70 7.98 -0.09
C MET A 144 -3.75 7.98 -1.21
N ALA A 145 -3.49 7.30 -2.31
CA ALA A 145 -4.45 7.16 -3.40
C ALA A 145 -5.68 6.35 -2.96
N LEU A 146 -5.49 5.29 -2.17
CA LEU A 146 -6.61 4.53 -1.60
C LEU A 146 -7.50 5.40 -0.69
N SER A 147 -6.94 6.38 0.03
CA SER A 147 -7.74 7.33 0.82
C SER A 147 -8.72 8.15 -0.03
N LEU A 148 -8.37 8.46 -1.28
CA LEU A 148 -9.28 9.14 -2.21
C LEU A 148 -10.35 8.20 -2.78
N VAL A 149 -9.99 6.93 -3.01
CA VAL A 149 -10.93 5.93 -3.53
C VAL A 149 -11.94 5.51 -2.46
N PHE A 150 -11.46 5.27 -1.24
CA PHE A 150 -12.21 4.74 -0.11
C PHE A 150 -11.96 5.57 1.16
N PRO A 151 -12.55 6.77 1.26
CA PRO A 151 -12.56 7.52 2.51
C PRO A 151 -13.30 6.77 3.63
N GLU A 152 -14.26 5.93 3.26
CA GLU A 152 -15.11 5.14 4.13
C GLU A 152 -14.98 3.66 3.78
N TYR A 153 -15.42 2.80 4.70
CA TYR A 153 -15.50 1.37 4.43
C TYR A 153 -16.54 1.08 3.31
N PRO A 154 -16.14 0.42 2.21
CA PRO A 154 -17.08 0.04 1.15
C PRO A 154 -17.94 -1.15 1.60
N VAL A 155 -19.14 -0.85 2.09
CA VAL A 155 -20.13 -1.88 2.48
C VAL A 155 -20.78 -2.44 1.21
N LEU A 156 -20.78 -3.76 1.09
CA LEU A 156 -21.47 -4.52 0.03
C LEU A 156 -22.47 -5.48 0.69
N GLU A 157 -23.53 -5.87 -0.02
CA GLU A 157 -24.49 -6.82 0.53
C GLU A 157 -23.79 -8.16 0.88
N GLY A 158 -23.85 -8.56 2.14
CA GLY A 158 -23.25 -9.80 2.64
C GLY A 158 -21.73 -9.76 2.88
N LEU A 159 -21.09 -8.59 2.81
CA LEU A 159 -19.67 -8.40 3.12
C LEU A 159 -19.45 -7.18 4.03
N PRO A 160 -18.46 -7.23 4.95
CA PRO A 160 -17.49 -8.32 5.16
C PRO A 160 -18.06 -9.56 5.87
N LEU A 161 -17.40 -10.71 5.71
CA LEU A 161 -17.77 -11.98 6.36
C LEU A 161 -17.67 -11.91 7.89
N LEU A 162 -16.71 -11.12 8.41
CA LEU A 162 -16.61 -10.83 9.83
C LEU A 162 -17.33 -9.51 10.10
N GLU A 163 -18.59 -9.60 10.51
CA GLU A 163 -19.33 -8.43 10.98
C GLU A 163 -18.68 -7.90 12.26
N LEU A 164 -18.28 -6.63 12.24
CA LEU A 164 -17.90 -5.92 13.45
C LEU A 164 -19.18 -5.50 14.18
N GLY A 165 -19.27 -5.80 15.47
CA GLY A 165 -20.47 -5.50 16.27
C GLY A 165 -20.67 -4.01 16.54
N GLU A 166 -19.63 -3.20 16.35
CA GLU A 166 -19.60 -1.79 16.75
C GLU A 166 -19.33 -0.86 15.55
N PRO A 167 -20.31 -0.04 15.11
CA PRO A 167 -20.12 0.91 14.01
C PRO A 167 -19.04 1.96 14.31
N ALA A 168 -18.76 2.23 15.59
CA ALA A 168 -17.67 3.12 16.00
C ALA A 168 -16.29 2.57 15.60
N ALA A 169 -16.12 1.26 15.57
CA ALA A 169 -14.85 0.62 15.24
C ALA A 169 -14.48 0.81 13.76
N LEU A 170 -15.48 0.85 12.88
CA LEU A 170 -15.30 1.16 11.45
C LEU A 170 -14.83 2.60 11.21
N THR A 171 -15.24 3.53 12.07
CA THR A 171 -14.78 4.92 12.05
C THR A 171 -13.34 5.06 12.57
N LEU A 172 -12.97 4.27 13.59
CA LEU A 172 -11.58 4.25 14.10
C LEU A 172 -10.60 3.62 13.12
N MET A 173 -11.07 2.73 12.24
CA MET A 173 -10.22 2.00 11.30
C MET A 173 -10.73 2.14 9.85
N PRO A 174 -10.52 3.31 9.22
CA PRO A 174 -10.86 3.52 7.83
C PRO A 174 -10.24 2.48 6.90
N PHE A 175 -10.89 2.22 5.77
CA PHE A 175 -10.52 1.13 4.86
C PHE A 175 -9.03 1.13 4.43
N PRO A 176 -8.39 2.25 4.05
CA PRO A 176 -6.98 2.25 3.69
C PRO A 176 -6.06 1.86 4.85
N LEU A 177 -6.42 2.22 6.07
CA LEU A 177 -5.68 1.83 7.26
C LEU A 177 -5.84 0.33 7.53
N LEU A 178 -7.06 -0.20 7.41
CA LEU A 178 -7.33 -1.64 7.49
C LEU A 178 -6.52 -2.42 6.46
N VAL A 179 -6.44 -1.94 5.22
CA VAL A 179 -5.62 -2.56 4.16
C VAL A 179 -4.15 -2.61 4.57
N LEU A 180 -3.59 -1.54 5.13
CA LEU A 180 -2.22 -1.54 5.64
C LEU A 180 -2.00 -2.60 6.74
N PHE A 181 -2.91 -2.69 7.71
CA PHE A 181 -2.83 -3.68 8.79
C PHE A 181 -2.93 -5.12 8.27
N ASN A 182 -3.91 -5.39 7.40
CA ASN A 182 -4.06 -6.70 6.79
C ASN A 182 -2.85 -7.05 5.90
N ALA A 183 -2.25 -6.09 5.20
CA ALA A 183 -1.02 -6.29 4.45
C ALA A 183 0.17 -6.66 5.35
N ALA A 184 0.28 -6.04 6.53
CA ALA A 184 1.29 -6.39 7.52
C ALA A 184 1.09 -7.83 8.04
N ILE A 185 -0.16 -8.24 8.31
CA ILE A 185 -0.49 -9.63 8.70
C ILE A 185 -0.13 -10.60 7.58
N LEU A 186 -0.51 -10.31 6.32
CA LEU A 186 -0.16 -11.15 5.17
C LEU A 186 1.35 -11.28 5.00
N THR A 187 2.09 -10.20 5.24
CA THR A 187 3.56 -10.21 5.22
C THR A 187 4.12 -11.11 6.33
N LEU A 188 3.54 -11.09 7.52
CA LEU A 188 3.93 -11.98 8.63
C LEU A 188 3.66 -13.46 8.32
N LEU A 189 2.70 -13.76 7.44
CA LEU A 189 2.39 -15.11 6.98
C LEU A 189 3.28 -15.58 5.81
N MET A 190 4.12 -14.71 5.24
CA MET A 190 5.04 -15.09 4.16
C MET A 190 5.93 -16.30 4.46
N PRO A 191 6.45 -16.50 5.69
CA PRO A 191 7.22 -17.69 6.02
C PRO A 191 6.45 -19.00 5.82
N LEU A 192 5.13 -18.99 6.05
CA LEU A 192 4.26 -20.14 5.78
C LEU A 192 4.10 -20.37 4.28
N ALA A 193 4.02 -19.30 3.49
CA ALA A 193 3.99 -19.40 2.03
C ALA A 193 5.29 -20.05 1.51
N PHE A 194 6.45 -19.62 2.01
CA PHE A 194 7.74 -20.24 1.67
C PHE A 194 7.83 -21.69 2.12
N LEU A 195 7.31 -22.03 3.30
CA LEU A 195 7.25 -23.41 3.78
C LEU A 195 6.52 -24.31 2.77
N VAL A 196 5.32 -23.91 2.35
CA VAL A 196 4.50 -24.66 1.40
C VAL A 196 5.21 -24.81 0.05
N VAL A 197 5.77 -23.71 -0.48
CA VAL A 197 6.49 -23.71 -1.77
C VAL A 197 7.71 -24.64 -1.73
N ASN A 198 8.50 -24.59 -0.66
CA ASN A 198 9.70 -25.41 -0.54
C ASN A 198 9.38 -26.89 -0.31
N LEU A 199 8.35 -27.21 0.49
CA LEU A 199 7.88 -28.58 0.65
C LEU A 199 7.38 -29.16 -0.68
N ALA A 200 6.64 -28.38 -1.47
CA ALA A 200 6.17 -28.81 -2.80
C ALA A 200 7.32 -29.07 -3.79
N ARG A 201 8.45 -28.37 -3.64
CA ARG A 201 9.66 -28.55 -4.46
C ARG A 201 10.61 -29.63 -3.92
N GLY A 202 10.33 -30.20 -2.75
CA GLY A 202 11.21 -31.14 -2.06
C GLY A 202 12.46 -30.50 -1.43
N ASP A 203 12.53 -29.16 -1.40
CA ASP A 203 13.65 -28.40 -0.88
C ASP A 203 13.52 -28.26 0.66
N VAL A 204 13.99 -29.25 1.42
CA VAL A 204 13.82 -29.28 2.89
C VAL A 204 15.12 -28.90 3.61
N ARG A 205 15.12 -27.71 4.25
CA ARG A 205 16.18 -27.30 5.18
C ARG A 205 15.64 -26.33 6.22
N PHE A 206 15.29 -26.82 7.39
CA PHE A 206 14.79 -25.98 8.48
C PHE A 206 15.93 -25.26 9.22
N PRO A 207 15.80 -23.98 9.61
CA PRO A 207 14.67 -23.06 9.37
C PRO A 207 14.75 -22.27 8.04
N VAL A 208 15.77 -22.50 7.21
CA VAL A 208 16.05 -21.75 5.97
C VAL A 208 14.86 -21.72 5.00
N MET A 209 14.17 -22.86 4.87
CA MET A 209 12.99 -23.00 4.02
C MET A 209 11.79 -22.13 4.41
N LEU A 210 11.82 -21.51 5.60
CA LEU A 210 10.80 -20.53 5.99
C LEU A 210 11.13 -19.12 5.46
N PHE A 211 12.37 -18.85 5.07
CA PHE A 211 12.84 -17.49 4.79
C PHE A 211 13.44 -17.31 3.38
N GLY A 212 13.58 -18.40 2.62
CA GLY A 212 14.07 -18.36 1.25
C GLY A 212 13.72 -19.61 0.46
N THR A 213 14.16 -19.66 -0.79
CA THR A 213 13.92 -20.77 -1.72
C THR A 213 15.21 -21.16 -2.43
N ARG A 214 15.32 -22.39 -2.92
CA ARG A 214 16.43 -22.81 -3.79
C ARG A 214 16.20 -22.30 -5.22
N MET A 215 17.18 -21.62 -5.80
CA MET A 215 17.14 -21.07 -7.15
C MET A 215 18.44 -21.40 -7.89
N ALA A 216 18.38 -21.67 -9.20
CA ALA A 216 19.59 -21.87 -9.99
C ALA A 216 20.40 -20.57 -10.05
N LEU A 217 21.72 -20.66 -10.06
CA LEU A 217 22.60 -19.48 -10.04
C LEU A 217 22.34 -18.53 -11.21
N GLU A 218 22.16 -19.07 -12.41
CA GLU A 218 21.84 -18.28 -13.62
C GLU A 218 20.50 -17.54 -13.50
N GLU A 219 19.52 -18.14 -12.82
CA GLU A 219 18.22 -17.51 -12.56
C GLU A 219 18.31 -16.48 -11.44
N ALA A 220 19.13 -16.75 -10.41
CA ALA A 220 19.33 -15.86 -9.27
C ALA A 220 20.01 -14.55 -9.68
N GLU A 221 21.00 -14.59 -10.56
CA GLU A 221 21.67 -13.40 -11.10
C GLU A 221 20.75 -12.49 -11.90
N GLN A 222 19.72 -13.07 -12.55
CA GLN A 222 18.76 -12.31 -13.37
C GLN A 222 17.56 -11.81 -12.55
N ARG A 223 17.44 -12.20 -11.28
CA ARG A 223 16.30 -11.86 -10.43
C ARG A 223 16.71 -11.04 -9.22
N HIS A 224 15.75 -10.28 -8.69
CA HIS A 224 15.94 -9.48 -7.49
C HIS A 224 15.81 -10.35 -6.23
N VAL A 225 16.85 -11.11 -5.93
CA VAL A 225 16.93 -12.00 -4.76
C VAL A 225 18.18 -11.67 -3.95
N TRP A 226 18.16 -11.91 -2.64
CA TRP A 226 19.38 -11.88 -1.82
C TRP A 226 19.93 -13.29 -1.66
N SER A 227 21.24 -13.47 -1.81
CA SER A 227 21.87 -14.74 -1.49
C SER A 227 21.86 -14.99 0.02
N MET A 228 21.39 -16.17 0.43
CA MET A 228 21.49 -16.64 1.82
C MET A 228 22.72 -17.53 2.04
N GLU A 229 23.46 -17.89 0.98
CA GLU A 229 24.69 -18.66 1.07
C GLU A 229 25.85 -17.79 0.57
N ARG A 230 26.98 -17.80 1.28
CA ARG A 230 28.18 -17.05 0.87
C ARG A 230 29.44 -17.80 1.19
N VAL A 231 30.48 -17.57 0.40
CA VAL A 231 31.81 -18.10 0.68
C VAL A 231 32.54 -17.16 1.63
N VAL A 232 32.86 -17.64 2.83
CA VAL A 232 33.67 -16.92 3.83
C VAL A 232 34.82 -17.83 4.22
N ASP A 233 36.05 -17.35 4.05
CA ASP A 233 37.28 -18.13 4.29
C ASP A 233 37.36 -19.45 3.49
N GLY A 234 36.85 -19.45 2.26
CA GLY A 234 36.81 -20.64 1.39
C GLY A 234 35.73 -21.68 1.76
N ALA A 235 34.87 -21.39 2.75
CA ALA A 235 33.76 -22.25 3.15
C ALA A 235 32.41 -21.59 2.87
N VAL A 236 31.45 -22.37 2.35
CA VAL A 236 30.06 -21.91 2.15
C VAL A 236 29.36 -21.81 3.51
N ARG A 237 29.00 -20.60 3.91
CA ARG A 237 28.25 -20.30 5.14
C ARG A 237 26.86 -19.79 4.81
N LEU A 238 25.90 -20.14 5.66
CA LEU A 238 24.53 -19.67 5.58
C LEU A 238 24.36 -18.37 6.38
N VAL A 239 23.73 -17.38 5.76
CA VAL A 239 23.31 -16.11 6.35
C VAL A 239 21.80 -15.99 6.16
N LEU A 240 21.02 -16.12 7.24
CA LEU A 240 19.56 -16.12 7.19
C LEU A 240 18.96 -14.75 6.83
N PHE A 241 19.64 -13.66 7.24
CA PHE A 241 19.21 -12.29 7.01
C PHE A 241 20.35 -11.51 6.34
N PRO A 242 20.52 -11.67 5.02
CA PRO A 242 21.53 -10.93 4.26
C PRO A 242 21.24 -9.43 4.31
N ARG A 243 22.29 -8.61 4.41
CA ARG A 243 22.15 -7.15 4.40
C ARG A 243 22.09 -6.62 2.97
N SER A 244 21.42 -5.48 2.79
CA SER A 244 21.17 -4.88 1.48
C SER A 244 22.39 -4.22 0.83
N ASP A 245 23.43 -3.94 1.60
CA ASP A 245 24.67 -3.25 1.22
C ASP A 245 25.81 -4.20 0.82
N GLU A 246 25.63 -5.51 1.02
CA GLU A 246 26.67 -6.50 0.77
C GLU A 246 26.48 -7.15 -0.61
N GLU A 247 27.54 -7.19 -1.42
CA GLU A 247 27.54 -7.89 -2.72
C GLU A 247 27.07 -9.35 -2.56
N GLU A 248 26.23 -9.81 -3.48
CA GLU A 248 25.58 -11.12 -3.38
C GLU A 248 26.58 -12.28 -3.59
N GLY A 249 27.74 -12.01 -4.19
CA GLY A 249 28.88 -12.94 -4.24
C GLY A 249 28.65 -14.17 -5.12
N TRP A 250 27.86 -14.02 -6.19
CA TRP A 250 27.45 -15.11 -7.10
C TRP A 250 28.64 -15.86 -7.71
N ASP A 251 29.70 -15.16 -8.11
CA ASP A 251 30.90 -15.76 -8.70
C ASP A 251 31.64 -16.68 -7.72
N ALA A 252 31.75 -16.28 -6.45
CA ALA A 252 32.38 -17.10 -5.42
C ALA A 252 31.58 -18.40 -5.16
N LEU A 253 30.25 -18.33 -5.21
CA LEU A 253 29.39 -19.53 -5.08
C LEU A 253 29.53 -20.47 -6.28
N ARG A 254 29.66 -19.90 -7.48
CA ARG A 254 29.91 -20.64 -8.72
C ARG A 254 31.26 -21.36 -8.67
N GLU A 255 32.32 -20.68 -8.24
CA GLU A 255 33.65 -21.27 -8.04
C GLU A 255 33.65 -22.36 -6.96
N ALA A 256 32.82 -22.23 -5.93
CA ALA A 256 32.63 -23.25 -4.89
C ALA A 256 31.77 -24.46 -5.33
N GLY A 257 31.29 -24.49 -6.58
CA GLY A 257 30.51 -25.60 -7.13
C GLY A 257 29.06 -25.67 -6.61
N VAL A 258 28.53 -24.57 -6.05
CA VAL A 258 27.12 -24.49 -5.68
C VAL A 258 26.33 -24.22 -6.95
N GLU A 259 25.38 -25.08 -7.33
CA GLU A 259 24.54 -24.84 -8.53
C GLU A 259 23.22 -24.13 -8.19
N ARG A 260 22.63 -24.48 -7.04
CA ARG A 260 21.34 -23.94 -6.58
C ARG A 260 21.47 -23.35 -5.17
N PRO A 261 21.95 -22.11 -4.98
CA PRO A 261 22.02 -21.53 -3.64
C PRO A 261 20.63 -21.30 -3.01
N TRP A 262 20.59 -21.17 -1.69
CA TRP A 262 19.42 -20.61 -1.01
C TRP A 262 19.37 -19.10 -1.20
N VAL A 263 18.22 -18.58 -1.63
CA VAL A 263 18.02 -17.16 -1.88
C VAL A 263 16.71 -16.67 -1.24
N THR A 264 16.69 -15.43 -0.75
CA THR A 264 15.48 -14.76 -0.27
C THR A 264 14.98 -13.79 -1.34
N PRO A 265 13.80 -14.00 -1.94
CA PRO A 265 13.24 -13.04 -2.88
C PRO A 265 12.99 -11.69 -2.23
N LYS A 266 13.33 -10.59 -2.92
CA LYS A 266 13.05 -9.23 -2.47
C LYS A 266 11.58 -8.88 -2.73
N VAL A 267 10.67 -9.50 -1.98
CA VAL A 267 9.22 -9.28 -2.12
C VAL A 267 8.88 -7.84 -1.78
N PRO A 268 8.39 -7.03 -2.74
CA PRO A 268 7.93 -5.69 -2.43
C PRO A 268 6.65 -5.73 -1.60
N PHE A 269 6.57 -4.81 -0.63
CA PHE A 269 5.40 -4.71 0.26
C PHE A 269 4.11 -4.32 -0.50
N LEU A 270 4.24 -3.75 -1.70
CA LEU A 270 3.12 -3.48 -2.57
C LEU A 270 2.30 -4.73 -2.95
N ILE A 271 2.94 -5.91 -3.00
CA ILE A 271 2.25 -7.19 -3.29
C ILE A 271 1.28 -7.56 -2.16
N PRO A 272 1.72 -7.75 -0.89
CA PRO A 272 0.78 -8.02 0.20
C PRO A 272 -0.22 -6.88 0.38
N LEU A 273 0.16 -5.62 0.11
CA LEU A 273 -0.77 -4.48 0.12
C LEU A 273 -1.89 -4.63 -0.92
N THR A 274 -1.57 -5.07 -2.13
CA THR A 274 -2.54 -5.32 -3.20
C THR A 274 -3.47 -6.47 -2.87
N VAL A 275 -2.95 -7.57 -2.30
CA VAL A 275 -3.76 -8.71 -1.85
C VAL A 275 -4.63 -8.32 -0.65
N ALA A 276 -4.16 -7.40 0.18
CA ALA A 276 -4.91 -6.90 1.34
C ALA A 276 -6.16 -6.11 0.96
N VAL A 277 -6.26 -5.52 -0.24
CA VAL A 277 -7.48 -4.83 -0.69
C VAL A 277 -8.67 -5.80 -0.78
N PRO A 278 -8.68 -6.84 -1.64
CA PRO A 278 -9.77 -7.80 -1.70
C PRO A 278 -9.90 -8.60 -0.41
N PHE A 279 -8.80 -8.90 0.29
CA PHE A 279 -8.88 -9.56 1.59
C PHE A 279 -9.64 -8.72 2.63
N SER A 280 -9.36 -7.41 2.73
CA SER A 280 -10.05 -6.50 3.64
C SER A 280 -11.53 -6.33 3.31
N LEU A 281 -11.90 -6.42 2.03
CA LEU A 281 -13.29 -6.40 1.58
C LEU A 281 -14.03 -7.68 1.98
N LEU A 282 -13.41 -8.84 1.76
CA LEU A 282 -14.03 -10.14 1.99
C LEU A 282 -14.08 -10.49 3.48
N VAL A 283 -12.96 -10.33 4.17
CA VAL A 283 -12.78 -10.78 5.55
C VAL A 283 -13.10 -9.66 6.54
N GLY A 284 -12.93 -8.39 6.17
CA GLY A 284 -13.09 -7.28 7.10
C GLY A 284 -11.90 -7.15 8.05
N ASN A 285 -12.19 -7.06 9.35
CA ASN A 285 -11.19 -6.77 10.37
C ASN A 285 -11.00 -7.96 11.33
N PRO A 286 -10.13 -8.92 10.95
CA PRO A 286 -9.88 -10.09 11.78
C PRO A 286 -9.26 -9.73 13.14
N LEU A 287 -8.52 -8.63 13.22
CA LEU A 287 -7.84 -8.20 14.44
C LEU A 287 -8.85 -7.74 15.49
N LEU A 288 -9.79 -6.87 15.11
CA LEU A 288 -10.86 -6.43 16.01
C LEU A 288 -11.79 -7.58 16.41
N TYR A 289 -12.14 -8.45 15.45
CA TYR A 289 -12.91 -9.65 15.75
C TYR A 289 -12.22 -10.53 16.81
N LEU A 290 -10.89 -10.73 16.70
CA LEU A 290 -10.11 -11.47 17.70
C LEU A 290 -10.02 -10.75 19.05
N MET A 291 -10.08 -9.42 19.07
CA MET A 291 -10.12 -8.62 20.29
C MET A 291 -11.52 -8.59 20.94
N GLY A 292 -12.54 -9.17 20.30
CA GLY A 292 -13.91 -9.22 20.79
C GLY A 292 -14.65 -7.89 20.68
N VAL A 293 -14.27 -7.04 19.72
CA VAL A 293 -14.89 -5.74 19.41
C VAL A 293 -15.51 -5.79 18.03
#